data_AF-A0A292QU32-F1
#
_entry.id   AF-A0A292QU32-F1
#
_cell.length_a   1.000
_cell.length_b   1.000
_cell.length_c   1.000
_cell.angle_alpha   90.00
_cell.angle_beta   90.00
_cell.angle_gamma   90.00
#
_symmetry.space_group_name_H-M   'P 1'
#
loop_
_entity.id
_entity.type
_entity.pdbx_description
1 polymer ?
#
loop_
_entity_poly.entity_id
_entity_poly.type
_entity_poly.pdbx_seq_one_letter_code
_entity_poly.pdbx_strand_id
1 'polypeptide(L)'
;MIKDRLNERTLTPQEVRTILKTDNKEIVELCKKAAIRPRKNAKGHTYFSYDEVKNLRKVQAQVNGLVSNPIASKVPAAVGASSSVAGVKNVLSALQDLESRLSDRISKVIDEKLEGMDDVVVELIRCKTDNETLKQKIVDLNKEVYQLKNELNSYKPVALGFYKKKEVYVWE
;
A
#
# COMPACT_ATOMS: atom_id res chain seq x y z
N MET A 1 -32.69 -15.20 1.72
CA MET A 1 -31.85 -16.38 1.99
C MET A 1 -30.95 -16.80 0.82
N ILE A 2 -31.37 -16.80 -0.45
CA ILE A 2 -30.43 -17.08 -1.58
C ILE A 2 -29.80 -15.80 -2.16
N LYS A 3 -30.51 -14.66 -2.16
CA LYS A 3 -29.95 -13.36 -2.59
C LYS A 3 -28.83 -12.84 -1.69
N ASP A 4 -28.74 -13.31 -0.45
CA ASP A 4 -27.73 -12.86 0.52
C ASP A 4 -26.35 -13.50 0.28
N ARG A 5 -26.28 -14.65 -0.42
CA ARG A 5 -25.00 -15.36 -0.67
C ARG A 5 -24.24 -14.87 -1.90
N LEU A 6 -24.85 -14.05 -2.75
CA LEU A 6 -24.18 -13.44 -3.91
C LEU A 6 -23.49 -12.11 -3.56
N ASN A 7 -23.85 -11.49 -2.43
CA ASN A 7 -23.23 -10.26 -1.92
C ASN A 7 -21.94 -10.51 -1.12
N GLU A 8 -21.55 -11.76 -0.91
CA GLU A 8 -20.33 -12.15 -0.16
C GLU A 8 -19.08 -12.29 -1.05
N ARG A 9 -19.17 -12.01 -2.37
CA ARG A 9 -17.98 -12.05 -3.23
C ARG A 9 -17.13 -10.82 -2.95
N THR A 10 -16.17 -10.98 -2.05
CA THR A 10 -15.19 -9.96 -1.69
C THR A 10 -14.14 -9.83 -2.80
N LEU A 11 -13.84 -8.59 -3.19
CA LEU A 11 -12.88 -8.23 -4.22
C LEU A 11 -11.57 -7.78 -3.58
N THR A 12 -10.45 -8.23 -4.12
CA THR A 12 -9.11 -7.80 -3.72
C THR A 12 -8.77 -6.44 -4.33
N PRO A 13 -7.82 -5.67 -3.76
CA PRO A 13 -7.36 -4.42 -4.35
C PRO A 13 -6.91 -4.54 -5.80
N GLN A 14 -6.33 -5.69 -6.19
CA GLN A 14 -5.91 -5.96 -7.57
C GLN A 14 -7.10 -6.09 -8.53
N GLU A 15 -8.17 -6.75 -8.10
CA GLU A 15 -9.41 -6.85 -8.88
C GLU A 15 -10.09 -5.48 -8.99
N VAL A 16 -10.14 -4.69 -7.91
CA VAL A 16 -10.68 -3.32 -7.93
C VAL A 16 -9.89 -2.43 -8.91
N ARG A 17 -8.56 -2.55 -8.92
CA ARG A 17 -7.68 -1.87 -9.88
C ARG A 17 -8.05 -2.19 -11.32
N THR A 18 -8.29 -3.47 -11.61
CA THR A 18 -8.69 -3.93 -12.94
C THR A 18 -10.08 -3.43 -13.34
N ILE A 19 -11.03 -3.42 -12.39
CA ILE A 19 -12.42 -3.03 -12.62
C ILE A 19 -12.59 -1.52 -12.81
N LEU A 20 -11.85 -0.70 -12.05
CA LEU A 20 -11.94 0.76 -12.10
C LEU A 20 -10.91 1.40 -13.04
N LYS A 21 -9.91 0.62 -13.49
CA LYS A 21 -8.77 1.10 -14.30
C LYS A 21 -8.01 2.26 -13.66
N THR A 22 -7.94 2.26 -12.34
CA THR A 22 -7.27 3.28 -11.51
C THR A 22 -6.10 2.67 -10.78
N ASP A 23 -5.11 3.45 -10.34
CA ASP A 23 -4.01 2.93 -9.52
C ASP A 23 -4.40 2.80 -8.03
N ASN A 24 -3.51 2.21 -7.22
CA ASN A 24 -3.78 2.03 -5.79
C ASN A 24 -3.93 3.36 -5.04
N LYS A 25 -3.25 4.42 -5.49
CA LYS A 25 -3.30 5.75 -4.87
C LYS A 25 -4.66 6.39 -5.10
N GLU A 26 -5.16 6.31 -6.33
CA GLU A 26 -6.47 6.81 -6.74
C GLU A 26 -7.60 6.01 -6.08
N ILE A 27 -7.46 4.68 -5.92
CA ILE A 27 -8.43 3.87 -5.16
C ILE A 27 -8.52 4.38 -3.72
N VAL A 28 -7.40 4.69 -3.06
CA VAL A 28 -7.39 5.24 -1.70
C VAL A 28 -8.10 6.61 -1.64
N GLU A 29 -7.86 7.48 -2.62
CA GLU A 29 -8.54 8.78 -2.71
C GLU A 29 -10.05 8.64 -2.96
N LEU A 30 -10.46 7.70 -3.83
CA LEU A 30 -11.87 7.38 -4.04
C LEU A 30 -12.51 6.83 -2.76
N CYS A 31 -11.80 6.00 -1.99
CA CYS A 31 -12.28 5.50 -0.70
C CYS A 31 -12.50 6.63 0.31
N LYS A 32 -11.58 7.60 0.39
CA LYS A 32 -11.74 8.80 1.24
C LYS A 32 -12.98 9.61 0.84
N LYS A 33 -13.16 9.84 -0.47
CA LYS A 33 -14.29 10.61 -1.01
C LYS A 33 -15.63 9.89 -0.85
N ALA A 34 -15.63 8.56 -0.95
CA ALA A 34 -16.82 7.73 -0.77
C ALA A 34 -17.12 7.40 0.70
N ALA A 35 -16.30 7.89 1.65
CA ALA A 35 -16.34 7.51 3.07
C ALA A 35 -16.32 5.98 3.30
N ILE A 36 -15.64 5.24 2.42
CA ILE A 36 -15.49 3.78 2.51
C ILE A 36 -14.22 3.48 3.32
N ARG A 37 -14.37 2.72 4.40
CA ARG A 37 -13.25 2.24 5.21
C ARG A 37 -12.78 0.87 4.71
N PRO A 38 -11.53 0.72 4.23
CA PRO A 38 -11.03 -0.57 3.74
C PRO A 38 -11.10 -1.63 4.85
N ARG A 39 -11.71 -2.79 4.53
CA ARG A 39 -11.88 -3.90 5.48
C ARG A 39 -10.75 -4.90 5.33
N LYS A 40 -10.35 -5.54 6.43
CA LYS A 40 -9.34 -6.62 6.44
C LYS A 40 -9.98 -7.96 6.79
N ASN A 41 -9.56 -9.02 6.11
CA ASN A 41 -9.97 -10.38 6.44
C ASN A 41 -9.16 -10.95 7.61
N ALA A 42 -9.46 -12.18 8.04
CA ALA A 42 -8.74 -12.87 9.13
C ALA A 42 -7.23 -13.05 8.87
N LYS A 43 -6.78 -12.94 7.60
CA LYS A 43 -5.38 -13.00 7.19
C LYS A 43 -4.72 -11.62 7.10
N GLY A 44 -5.43 -10.55 7.45
CA GLY A 44 -4.93 -9.17 7.40
C GLY A 44 -4.95 -8.51 6.00
N HIS A 45 -5.46 -9.20 4.96
CA HIS A 45 -5.55 -8.64 3.61
C HIS A 45 -6.78 -7.77 3.44
N THR A 46 -6.61 -6.65 2.75
CA THR A 46 -7.70 -5.74 2.42
C THR A 46 -8.65 -6.36 1.40
N TYR A 47 -9.95 -6.16 1.57
CA TYR A 47 -10.97 -6.56 0.60
C TYR A 47 -12.09 -5.51 0.52
N PHE A 48 -12.83 -5.56 -0.58
CA PHE A 48 -13.97 -4.68 -0.88
C PHE A 48 -15.21 -5.51 -1.18
N SER A 49 -16.38 -5.03 -0.79
CA SER A 49 -17.65 -5.58 -1.27
C SER A 49 -17.95 -5.10 -2.69
N TYR A 50 -18.81 -5.82 -3.40
CA TYR A 50 -19.26 -5.40 -4.72
C TYR A 50 -19.95 -4.02 -4.69
N ASP A 51 -20.73 -3.74 -3.64
CA ASP A 51 -21.41 -2.46 -3.46
C ASP A 51 -20.43 -1.30 -3.20
N GLU A 52 -19.38 -1.55 -2.44
CA GLU A 52 -18.29 -0.59 -2.23
C GLU A 52 -17.63 -0.23 -3.56
N VAL A 53 -17.31 -1.22 -4.41
CA VAL A 53 -16.69 -0.99 -5.72
C VAL A 53 -17.64 -0.26 -6.68
N LYS A 54 -18.94 -0.57 -6.63
CA LYS A 54 -19.96 0.15 -7.39
C LYS A 54 -20.07 1.61 -6.97
N ASN A 55 -19.96 1.90 -5.67
CA ASN A 55 -19.94 3.27 -5.15
C ASN A 55 -18.66 4.01 -5.56
N LEU A 56 -17.50 3.35 -5.50
CA LEU A 56 -16.23 3.93 -5.98
C LEU A 56 -16.32 4.33 -7.46
N ARG A 57 -16.93 3.50 -8.32
CA ARG A 57 -17.16 3.82 -9.73
C ARG A 57 -18.03 5.06 -9.93
N LYS A 58 -19.07 5.24 -9.11
CA LYS A 58 -19.93 6.44 -9.18
C LYS A 58 -19.16 7.69 -8.80
N VAL A 59 -18.37 7.63 -7.73
CA VAL A 59 -17.53 8.75 -7.28
C VAL A 59 -16.45 9.07 -8.30
N GLN A 60 -15.85 8.05 -8.91
CA GLN A 60 -14.89 8.21 -10.00
C GLN A 60 -15.49 8.97 -11.19
N ALA A 61 -16.71 8.62 -11.61
CA ALA A 61 -17.40 9.32 -12.68
C ALA A 61 -17.71 10.79 -12.35
N GLN A 62 -18.04 11.09 -11.10
CA GLN A 62 -18.24 12.48 -10.63
C GLN A 62 -16.92 13.27 -10.63
N VAL A 63 -15.84 12.67 -10.17
CA VAL A 63 -14.51 13.30 -10.15
C VAL A 63 -14.02 13.56 -11.58
N ASN A 64 -14.20 12.62 -12.51
CA ASN A 64 -13.80 12.79 -13.90
C ASN A 64 -14.71 13.79 -14.65
N GLY A 65 -15.99 13.87 -14.30
CA GLY A 65 -16.94 14.84 -14.87
C GLY A 65 -16.64 16.29 -14.48
N LEU A 66 -16.14 16.54 -13.26
CA LEU A 66 -15.74 17.87 -12.79
C LEU A 66 -14.48 18.42 -13.48
N VAL A 67 -13.62 17.56 -14.01
CA VAL A 67 -12.37 17.96 -14.68
C VAL A 67 -12.62 18.34 -16.16
N SER A 68 -13.77 17.96 -16.75
CA SER A 68 -14.01 18.16 -18.18
C SER A 68 -14.79 19.43 -18.55
N ASN A 69 -15.27 20.24 -17.60
CA ASN A 69 -16.00 21.49 -17.89
C ASN A 69 -15.52 22.67 -17.03
N PRO A 70 -14.53 23.45 -17.49
CA PRO A 70 -14.47 24.87 -17.18
C PRO A 70 -15.29 25.65 -18.22
N ILE A 71 -15.80 26.83 -17.87
CA ILE A 71 -16.61 27.75 -18.70
C ILE A 71 -18.13 27.53 -18.58
N ALA A 72 -18.66 27.93 -17.43
CA ALA A 72 -19.99 28.52 -17.35
C ALA A 72 -20.00 29.63 -16.29
N SER A 73 -19.09 30.61 -16.39
CA SER A 73 -19.20 31.86 -15.64
C SER A 73 -19.18 33.06 -16.60
N LYS A 74 -20.39 33.53 -16.91
CA LYS A 74 -20.81 34.90 -17.23
C LYS A 74 -19.72 35.85 -17.76
N VAL A 75 -19.84 36.26 -19.02
CA VAL A 75 -19.27 37.54 -19.52
C VAL A 75 -20.38 38.28 -20.29
N PRO A 76 -20.72 39.53 -19.93
CA PRO A 76 -21.55 40.39 -20.78
C PRO A 76 -20.69 40.99 -21.90
N ALA A 77 -21.27 41.08 -23.10
CA ALA A 77 -20.65 41.63 -24.29
C ALA A 77 -20.39 43.14 -24.15
N ALA A 78 -19.18 43.59 -24.49
CA ALA A 78 -18.94 44.97 -24.92
C ALA A 78 -17.76 45.02 -25.92
N VAL A 79 -18.00 45.81 -26.96
CA VAL A 79 -17.26 46.02 -28.20
C VAL A 79 -16.04 46.93 -27.98
N GLY A 80 -14.96 46.72 -28.76
CA GLY A 80 -13.94 47.77 -28.97
C GLY A 80 -12.55 47.24 -29.29
N ALA A 81 -12.10 47.42 -30.53
CA ALA A 81 -10.76 47.11 -30.98
C ALA A 81 -9.70 47.99 -30.28
N SER A 82 -8.77 47.39 -29.52
CA SER A 82 -7.45 47.98 -29.25
C SER A 82 -6.45 46.96 -28.67
N SER A 83 -5.26 46.90 -29.27
CA SER A 83 -3.99 46.35 -28.76
C SER A 83 -3.91 44.85 -28.45
N SER A 84 -3.51 44.06 -29.46
CA SER A 84 -3.06 42.67 -29.32
C SER A 84 -1.76 42.49 -28.51
N VAL A 85 -1.13 43.57 -28.03
CA VAL A 85 0.08 43.52 -27.20
C VAL A 85 -0.24 43.46 -25.70
N ALA A 86 -1.35 44.07 -25.26
CA ALA A 86 -1.78 44.05 -23.86
C ALA A 86 -2.28 42.66 -23.43
N GLY A 87 -3.02 41.97 -24.31
CA GLY A 87 -3.46 40.60 -24.07
C GLY A 87 -2.28 39.62 -23.95
N VAL A 88 -1.26 39.76 -24.80
CA VAL A 88 -0.07 38.90 -24.77
C VAL A 88 0.77 39.14 -23.51
N LYS A 89 0.95 40.40 -23.08
CA LYS A 89 1.65 40.71 -21.81
C LYS A 89 0.91 40.14 -20.60
N ASN A 90 -0.42 40.24 -20.55
CA ASN A 90 -1.20 39.67 -19.46
C ASN A 90 -1.08 38.13 -19.40
N VAL A 91 -1.06 37.47 -20.56
CA VAL A 91 -0.84 36.02 -20.64
C VAL A 91 0.57 35.65 -20.18
N LEU A 92 1.60 36.39 -20.60
CA LEU A 92 2.99 36.17 -20.17
C LEU A 92 3.16 36.34 -18.67
N SER A 93 2.58 37.39 -18.09
CA SER A 93 2.59 37.59 -16.64
C SER A 93 1.82 36.50 -15.88
N ALA A 94 0.70 36.02 -16.44
CA ALA A 94 -0.05 34.91 -15.85
C ALA A 94 0.72 33.58 -15.92
N LEU A 95 1.47 33.33 -16.99
CA LEU A 95 2.35 32.16 -17.13
C LEU A 95 3.52 32.22 -16.15
N GLN A 96 4.12 33.40 -15.97
CA GLN A 96 5.22 33.61 -15.03
C GLN A 96 4.75 33.47 -13.56
N ASP A 97 3.55 33.92 -13.24
CA ASP A 97 2.93 33.69 -11.92
C ASP A 97 2.53 32.22 -11.72
N LEU A 98 2.13 31.52 -12.78
CA LEU A 98 1.88 30.07 -12.71
C LEU A 98 3.18 29.29 -12.49
N GLU A 99 4.25 29.68 -13.17
CA GLU A 99 5.59 29.06 -13.06
C GLU A 99 6.15 29.20 -11.64
N SER A 100 6.08 30.40 -11.06
CA SER A 100 6.55 30.64 -9.69
C SER A 100 5.75 29.83 -8.67
N ARG A 101 4.41 29.86 -8.77
CA ARG A 101 3.53 29.09 -7.90
C ARG A 101 3.68 27.59 -8.06
N LEU A 102 3.98 27.12 -9.27
CA LEU A 102 4.26 25.71 -9.55
C LEU A 102 5.59 25.31 -8.92
N SER A 103 6.65 26.09 -9.10
CA SER A 103 7.95 25.86 -8.48
C SER A 103 7.85 25.80 -6.96
N ASP A 104 7.16 26.76 -6.34
CA ASP A 104 6.97 26.79 -4.88
C ASP A 104 6.21 25.56 -4.37
N ARG A 105 5.18 25.13 -5.11
CA ARG A 105 4.43 23.91 -4.77
C ARG A 105 5.28 22.65 -4.93
N ILE A 106 6.09 22.58 -5.97
CA ILE A 106 6.99 21.44 -6.21
C ILE A 106 8.02 21.36 -5.08
N SER A 107 8.69 22.46 -4.76
CA SER A 107 9.66 22.51 -3.66
C SER A 107 9.03 22.09 -2.34
N LYS A 108 7.85 22.63 -2.01
CA LYS A 108 7.13 22.27 -0.78
C LYS A 108 6.75 20.79 -0.72
N VAL A 109 6.26 20.21 -1.82
CA VAL A 109 5.91 18.79 -1.87
C VAL A 109 7.15 17.91 -1.77
N ILE A 110 8.28 18.33 -2.34
CA ILE A 110 9.55 17.63 -2.20
C ILE A 110 9.99 17.62 -0.74
N ASP A 111 9.98 18.78 -0.07
CA ASP A 111 10.34 18.90 1.35
C ASP A 111 9.44 18.02 2.23
N GLU A 112 8.11 18.09 2.07
CA GLU A 112 7.15 17.24 2.81
C GLU A 112 7.31 15.73 2.53
N LYS A 113 7.83 15.35 1.37
CA LYS A 113 8.05 13.94 1.00
C LYS A 113 9.40 13.41 1.46
N LEU A 114 10.38 14.28 1.61
CA LEU A 114 11.70 13.94 2.15
C LEU A 114 11.70 14.00 3.68
N GLU A 115 10.82 14.78 4.29
CA GLU A 115 10.68 14.86 5.74
C GLU A 115 10.27 13.49 6.33
N GLY A 116 11.14 12.93 7.18
CA GLY A 116 10.93 11.62 7.82
C GLY A 116 11.30 10.41 6.96
N MET A 117 11.81 10.59 5.73
CA MET A 117 12.30 9.48 4.92
C MET A 117 13.51 8.80 5.57
N ASP A 118 14.41 9.58 6.17
CA ASP A 118 15.61 9.06 6.84
C ASP A 118 15.25 8.19 8.05
N ASP A 119 14.26 8.59 8.86
CA ASP A 119 13.78 7.80 10.00
C ASP A 119 13.23 6.44 9.54
N VAL A 120 12.48 6.42 8.44
CA VAL A 120 11.96 5.19 7.84
C VAL A 120 13.11 4.30 7.36
N VAL A 121 14.14 4.87 6.73
CA VAL A 121 15.31 4.13 6.27
C VAL A 121 16.09 3.54 7.44
N VAL A 122 16.29 4.29 8.53
CA VAL A 122 16.96 3.81 9.75
C VAL A 122 16.18 2.65 10.37
N GLU A 123 14.87 2.78 10.53
CA GLU A 123 14.04 1.71 11.10
C GLU A 123 14.01 0.48 10.18
N LEU A 124 14.04 0.68 8.86
CA LEU A 124 14.15 -0.41 7.89
C LEU A 124 15.49 -1.14 7.99
N ILE A 125 16.61 -0.41 8.15
CA ILE A 125 17.94 -1.00 8.36
C ILE A 125 17.94 -1.84 9.65
N ARG A 126 17.38 -1.30 10.74
CA ARG A 126 17.23 -2.03 12.00
C ARG A 126 16.42 -3.31 11.80
N CYS A 127 15.25 -3.22 11.19
CA CYS A 127 14.42 -4.38 10.89
C CYS A 127 15.15 -5.42 10.03
N LYS A 128 15.95 -4.98 9.05
CA LYS A 128 16.72 -5.87 8.19
C LYS A 128 17.81 -6.62 8.96
N THR A 129 18.51 -5.92 9.86
CA THR A 129 19.53 -6.52 10.74
C THR A 129 18.90 -7.51 11.73
N ASP A 130 17.79 -7.13 12.35
CA ASP A 130 17.06 -8.00 13.28
C ASP A 130 16.52 -9.25 12.56
N ASN A 131 16.02 -9.10 11.33
CA ASN A 131 15.53 -10.22 10.53
C ASN A 131 16.64 -11.22 10.20
N GLU A 132 17.81 -10.75 9.80
CA GLU A 132 18.95 -11.62 9.51
C GLU A 132 19.43 -12.36 10.76
N THR A 133 19.45 -11.67 11.91
CA THR A 133 19.75 -12.27 13.22
C THR A 133 18.75 -13.37 13.58
N LEU A 134 17.46 -13.14 13.37
CA LEU A 134 16.41 -14.14 13.62
C LEU A 134 16.53 -15.36 12.71
N LYS A 135 16.87 -15.17 11.43
CA LYS A 135 17.14 -16.30 10.52
C LYS A 135 18.30 -17.15 11.02
N GLN A 136 19.38 -16.52 11.46
CA GLN A 136 20.53 -17.23 12.01
C GLN A 136 20.14 -18.04 13.25
N LYS A 137 19.35 -17.44 14.16
CA LYS A 137 18.85 -18.12 15.35
C LYS A 137 17.97 -19.33 15.02
N ILE A 138 17.14 -19.26 13.96
CA ILE A 138 16.36 -20.41 13.48
C ILE A 138 17.28 -21.53 13.00
N VAL A 139 18.34 -21.21 12.25
CA VAL A 139 19.29 -22.20 11.76
C VAL A 139 19.99 -22.91 12.92
N ASP A 140 20.44 -22.16 13.92
CA ASP A 140 21.18 -22.73 15.04
C ASP A 140 20.28 -23.55 15.97
N LEU A 141 19.05 -23.09 16.25
CA LEU A 141 18.05 -23.89 16.98
C LEU A 141 17.68 -25.18 16.23
N ASN A 142 17.59 -25.15 14.90
CA ASN A 142 17.33 -26.36 14.13
C ASN A 142 18.48 -27.38 14.25
N LYS A 143 19.74 -26.92 14.28
CA LYS A 143 20.90 -27.80 14.53
C LYS A 143 20.83 -28.39 15.93
N GLU A 144 20.52 -27.57 16.94
CA GLU A 144 20.39 -28.03 18.33
C GLU A 144 19.27 -29.06 18.49
N VAL A 145 18.09 -28.81 17.91
CA VAL A 145 16.98 -29.77 17.89
C VAL A 145 17.40 -31.09 17.24
N TYR A 146 18.19 -31.03 16.16
CA TYR A 146 18.68 -32.25 15.51
C TYR A 146 19.67 -33.02 16.42
N GLN A 147 20.60 -32.31 17.05
CA GLN A 147 21.55 -32.91 18.00
C GLN A 147 20.85 -33.55 19.19
N LEU A 148 19.92 -32.83 19.82
CA LEU A 148 19.13 -33.33 20.95
C LEU A 148 18.26 -34.53 20.56
N LYS A 149 17.66 -34.53 19.35
CA LYS A 149 16.94 -35.70 18.85
C LYS A 149 17.85 -36.90 18.66
N ASN A 150 19.06 -36.70 18.13
CA ASN A 150 20.03 -37.78 17.99
C ASN A 150 20.51 -38.30 19.34
N GLU A 151 20.77 -37.40 20.29
CA GLU A 151 21.14 -37.78 21.64
C GLU A 151 20.00 -38.53 22.34
N LEU A 152 18.76 -38.06 22.24
CA LEU A 152 17.59 -38.76 22.77
C LEU A 152 17.42 -40.15 22.15
N ASN A 153 17.62 -40.27 20.85
CA ASN A 153 17.61 -41.56 20.13
C ASN A 153 18.74 -42.49 20.56
N SER A 154 19.79 -41.99 21.20
CA SER A 154 20.83 -42.82 21.79
C SER A 154 20.36 -43.53 23.05
N TYR A 155 19.21 -43.18 23.64
CA TYR A 155 18.66 -43.87 24.81
C TYR A 155 17.62 -44.91 24.39
N LYS A 156 17.51 -46.00 25.17
CA LYS A 156 16.46 -47.01 25.07
C LYS A 156 15.77 -47.20 26.43
N PRO A 157 14.46 -47.47 26.46
CA PRO A 157 13.77 -47.78 27.71
C PRO A 157 14.25 -49.14 28.25
N VAL A 158 14.27 -49.27 29.58
CA VAL A 158 14.66 -50.52 30.27
C VAL A 158 13.47 -51.11 31.04
N ALA A 159 12.95 -50.40 32.06
CA ALA A 159 11.71 -50.71 32.79
C ALA A 159 11.41 -49.61 33.81
N LEU A 160 10.18 -49.54 34.36
CA LEU A 160 9.78 -48.61 35.44
C LEU A 160 10.04 -47.12 35.12
N GLY A 161 10.07 -46.74 33.84
CA GLY A 161 10.36 -45.38 33.39
C GLY A 161 11.85 -45.03 33.31
N PHE A 162 12.77 -45.97 33.58
CA PHE A 162 14.20 -45.75 33.40
C PHE A 162 14.65 -45.94 31.94
N TYR A 163 15.62 -45.13 31.53
CA TYR A 163 16.27 -45.17 30.23
C TYR A 163 17.77 -45.45 30.40
N LYS A 164 18.36 -46.23 29.49
CA LYS A 164 19.82 -46.46 29.41
C LYS A 164 20.33 -46.04 28.03
N LYS A 165 21.51 -45.42 27.99
CA LYS A 165 22.20 -45.11 26.73
C LYS A 165 22.60 -46.39 26.00
N LYS A 166 22.38 -46.45 24.69
CA LYS A 166 22.76 -47.55 23.80
C LYS A 166 24.28 -47.57 23.71
N GLU A 167 24.86 -48.75 23.91
CA GLU A 167 26.30 -48.96 23.70
C GLU A 167 26.55 -49.00 22.19
N VAL A 168 27.45 -48.14 21.71
CA VAL A 168 27.87 -48.10 20.30
C VAL A 168 29.09 -49.00 20.18
N TYR A 169 28.92 -50.19 19.59
CA TYR A 169 30.05 -51.04 19.23
C TYR A 169 30.69 -50.49 17.96
N VAL A 170 31.90 -49.97 18.08
CA VAL A 170 32.77 -49.73 16.93
C VAL A 170 33.51 -51.04 16.66
N TRP A 171 33.25 -51.65 15.51
CA TRP A 171 34.08 -52.75 15.03
C TRP A 171 35.34 -52.12 14.41
N GLU A 172 36.52 -52.45 14.96
CA GLU A 172 37.82 -52.18 14.32
C GLU A 172 38.05 -53.12 13.13
#